data_AF-A0A9P7A502-F1
#
_entry.id   AF-A0A9P7A502-F1
#
_cell.length_a   1.000
_cell.length_b   1.000
_cell.length_c   1.000
_cell.angle_alpha   90.00
_cell.angle_beta   90.00
_cell.angle_gamma   90.00
#
_symmetry.space_group_name_H-M   'P 1'
#
loop_
_entity.id
_entity.type
_entity.pdbx_description
1 polymer ?
#
loop_
_entity_poly.entity_id
_entity_poly.type
_entity_poly.pdbx_seq_one_letter_code
_entity_poly.pdbx_strand_id
1 'polypeptide(L)'
;MIMSPPGAIVRNLTFQSNDLGRETTILLAFDTEVEGLYDTVYPVVWKVFTFPKKGSRKFVVTYTNDLAFAEADITDENHVNTHATFQLKPGQQTTLTLEDDSDSDDLSFSPPVDGAHINGYLTAENKTGLVQDLAFGFFTPSMMQQMLMHTRPAPVLFFKEVENGRNATAQWKPVLRVYLESDYRETEVLVNAINSAAIWEQDLHLLFRNTIFNLERDTKTGRCTLTKTQCMTSEVKKGEKGHSSSESRFSRLSRLFV
;
A
#
# COMPACT_ATOMS: atom_id res chain seq x y z
N MET A 1 -25.18 9.60 -19.23
CA MET A 1 -23.99 8.73 -19.21
C MET A 1 -23.19 9.14 -17.99
N ILE A 2 -23.35 8.43 -16.89
CA ILE A 2 -22.76 8.78 -15.59
C ILE A 2 -21.41 8.09 -15.55
N MET A 3 -20.34 8.85 -15.74
CA MET A 3 -18.98 8.34 -15.54
C MET A 3 -18.83 7.97 -14.07
N SER A 4 -18.49 6.71 -13.80
CA SER A 4 -18.05 6.30 -12.47
C SER A 4 -16.90 7.23 -12.01
N PRO A 5 -16.82 7.61 -10.72
CA PRO A 5 -15.69 8.38 -10.22
C PRO A 5 -14.39 7.63 -10.54
N PRO A 6 -13.25 8.32 -10.73
CA PRO A 6 -11.98 7.69 -11.11
C PRO A 6 -11.72 6.50 -10.20
N GLY A 7 -11.82 5.29 -10.78
CA GLY A 7 -11.99 4.05 -10.03
C GLY A 7 -10.79 3.77 -9.13
N ALA A 8 -11.07 3.30 -7.91
CA ALA A 8 -10.06 2.89 -6.94
C ALA A 8 -8.93 2.09 -7.61
N ILE A 9 -7.71 2.60 -7.50
CA ILE A 9 -6.53 1.91 -8.02
C ILE A 9 -6.21 0.81 -7.01
N VAL A 10 -6.20 -0.44 -7.46
CA VAL A 10 -5.76 -1.58 -6.66
C VAL A 10 -4.64 -2.30 -7.40
N ARG A 11 -3.56 -2.62 -6.70
CA ARG A 11 -2.41 -3.38 -7.22
C ARG A 11 -2.06 -4.51 -6.26
N ASN A 12 -2.23 -5.74 -6.74
CA ASN A 12 -1.79 -6.94 -6.05
C ASN A 12 -0.41 -7.32 -6.58
N LEU A 13 0.60 -7.19 -5.72
CA LEU A 13 1.98 -7.50 -6.02
C LEU A 13 2.29 -8.86 -5.40
N THR A 14 2.59 -9.84 -6.24
CA THR A 14 3.04 -11.16 -5.82
C THR A 14 4.55 -11.22 -5.92
N PHE A 15 5.23 -11.44 -4.80
CA PHE A 15 6.66 -11.72 -4.77
C PHE A 15 6.86 -13.21 -4.52
N GLN A 16 7.62 -13.88 -5.37
CA GLN A 16 7.84 -15.31 -5.25
C GLN A 16 9.30 -15.69 -5.52
N SER A 17 9.73 -16.78 -4.91
CA SER A 17 11.02 -17.39 -5.18
C SER A 17 10.91 -18.91 -5.16
N ASN A 18 11.92 -19.56 -5.73
CA ASN A 18 12.15 -20.98 -5.53
C ASN A 18 13.66 -21.21 -5.33
N ASP A 19 14.03 -21.78 -4.18
CA ASP A 19 15.41 -22.18 -3.87
C ASP A 19 16.47 -21.09 -4.11
N LEU A 20 16.48 -20.04 -3.27
CA LEU A 20 17.45 -18.94 -3.38
C LEU A 20 18.89 -19.35 -3.02
N GLY A 21 19.09 -20.47 -2.32
CA GLY A 21 20.40 -20.90 -1.84
C GLY A 21 20.94 -20.09 -0.66
N ARG A 22 20.25 -19.01 -0.27
CA ARG A 22 20.44 -18.24 0.97
C ARG A 22 19.11 -17.66 1.42
N GLU A 23 18.91 -17.53 2.73
CA GLU A 23 17.83 -16.71 3.25
C GLU A 23 17.98 -15.26 2.78
N THR A 24 16.88 -14.69 2.29
CA THR A 24 16.87 -13.34 1.70
C THR A 24 15.63 -12.60 2.15
N THR A 25 15.81 -11.44 2.79
CA THR A 25 14.70 -10.58 3.20
C THR A 25 14.51 -9.47 2.18
N ILE A 26 13.25 -9.24 1.78
CA ILE A 26 12.85 -8.09 0.98
C ILE A 26 12.19 -7.06 1.90
N LEU A 27 12.57 -5.80 1.68
CA LEU A 27 11.95 -4.63 2.29
C LEU A 27 11.30 -3.78 1.19
N LEU A 28 10.07 -3.34 1.45
CA LEU A 28 9.28 -2.47 0.57
C LEU A 28 9.09 -1.09 1.23
N ALA A 29 9.43 -0.01 0.53
CA ALA A 29 9.27 1.36 1.02
C ALA A 29 8.92 2.35 -0.09
N PHE A 30 8.35 3.49 0.31
CA PHE A 30 8.06 4.66 -0.54
C PHE A 30 8.93 5.83 -0.09
N ASP A 31 10.22 5.76 -0.41
CA ASP A 31 11.28 6.63 0.11
C ASP A 31 12.01 7.42 -1.00
N THR A 32 11.27 7.81 -2.05
CA THR A 32 11.79 8.63 -3.14
C THR A 32 10.76 9.65 -3.60
N GLU A 33 11.25 10.76 -4.18
CA GLU A 33 10.42 11.85 -4.71
C GLU A 33 9.46 12.51 -3.70
N VAL A 34 9.83 12.53 -2.41
CA VAL A 34 9.07 13.20 -1.35
C VAL A 34 9.79 14.49 -0.94
N GLU A 35 9.05 15.60 -0.89
CA GLU A 35 9.58 16.89 -0.41
C GLU A 35 9.78 16.84 1.12
N GLY A 36 10.91 17.39 1.60
CA GLY A 36 11.23 17.40 3.04
C GLY A 36 11.71 16.05 3.62
N LEU A 37 12.07 15.10 2.75
CA LEU A 37 12.50 13.76 3.15
C LEU A 37 13.71 13.77 4.09
N TYR A 38 13.59 13.03 5.20
CA TYR A 38 14.57 12.92 6.30
C TYR A 38 14.82 14.20 7.11
N ASP A 39 13.94 15.20 6.98
CA ASP A 39 13.98 16.42 7.78
C ASP A 39 12.62 16.64 8.47
N THR A 40 11.59 16.90 7.68
CA THR A 40 10.22 17.13 8.15
C THR A 40 9.29 15.96 7.83
N VAL A 41 9.68 15.10 6.88
CA VAL A 41 8.94 13.92 6.46
C VAL A 41 9.86 12.71 6.44
N TYR A 42 9.45 11.60 7.04
CA TYR A 42 10.25 10.38 7.13
C TYR A 42 9.50 9.22 6.45
N PRO A 43 10.13 8.45 5.55
CA PRO A 43 9.50 7.27 4.99
C PRO A 43 9.27 6.23 6.08
N VAL A 44 8.23 5.42 5.91
CA VAL A 44 7.92 4.31 6.81
C VAL A 44 8.02 3.00 6.02
N VAL A 45 8.64 1.99 6.63
CA VAL A 45 8.76 0.66 6.03
C VAL A 45 7.38 0.05 5.87
N TRP A 46 6.97 -0.21 4.63
CA TRP A 46 5.62 -0.68 4.35
C TRP A 46 5.45 -2.18 4.58
N LYS A 47 6.36 -2.99 4.04
CA LYS A 47 6.31 -4.46 4.13
C LYS A 47 7.70 -5.06 4.23
N VAL A 48 7.84 -6.11 5.02
CA VAL A 48 9.09 -6.88 5.16
C VAL A 48 8.76 -8.36 5.11
N PHE A 49 9.45 -9.12 4.26
CA PHE A 49 9.24 -10.56 4.18
C PHE A 49 10.51 -11.33 3.83
N THR A 50 10.68 -12.47 4.48
CA THR A 50 11.86 -13.32 4.36
C THR A 50 11.58 -14.58 3.55
N PHE A 51 12.33 -14.76 2.47
CA PHE A 51 12.36 -15.98 1.68
C PHE A 51 13.38 -16.96 2.26
N PRO A 52 12.97 -18.22 2.51
CA PRO A 52 13.87 -19.24 3.02
C PRO A 52 14.94 -19.60 1.98
N LYS A 53 16.04 -20.15 2.47
CA LYS A 53 17.14 -20.66 1.62
C LYS A 53 16.67 -21.71 0.60
N LYS A 54 15.72 -22.57 0.96
CA LYS A 54 15.19 -23.66 0.14
C LYS A 54 13.66 -23.63 0.12
N GLY A 55 13.08 -24.22 -0.91
CA GLY A 55 11.66 -24.33 -1.15
C GLY A 55 11.11 -23.16 -1.96
N SER A 56 9.86 -23.32 -2.39
CA SER A 56 9.09 -22.24 -2.98
C SER A 56 8.35 -21.46 -1.90
N ARG A 57 8.38 -20.13 -2.00
CA ARG A 57 7.60 -19.25 -1.15
C ARG A 57 7.05 -18.09 -1.96
N LYS A 58 5.87 -17.62 -1.56
CA LYS A 58 5.15 -16.51 -2.16
C LYS A 58 4.59 -15.60 -1.09
N PHE A 59 4.68 -14.30 -1.33
CA PHE A 59 4.02 -13.25 -0.56
C PHE A 59 3.14 -12.43 -1.51
N VAL A 60 1.98 -12.00 -1.01
CA VAL A 60 1.08 -11.12 -1.74
C VAL A 60 0.88 -9.88 -0.89
N VAL A 61 1.12 -8.71 -1.48
CA VAL A 61 0.87 -7.42 -0.85
C VAL A 61 -0.04 -6.61 -1.77
N THR A 62 -0.96 -5.84 -1.19
CA THR A 62 -1.95 -5.06 -1.93
C THR A 62 -1.77 -3.58 -1.63
N TYR A 63 -1.51 -2.82 -2.68
CA TYR A 63 -1.58 -1.35 -2.67
C TYR A 63 -2.95 -0.88 -3.16
N THR A 64 -3.46 0.17 -2.53
CA THR A 64 -4.63 0.92 -3.01
C THR A 64 -4.30 2.41 -3.07
N ASN A 65 -5.02 3.18 -3.89
CA ASN A 65 -5.02 4.64 -3.75
C ASN A 65 -6.13 5.16 -2.82
N ASP A 66 -6.58 4.36 -1.86
CA ASP A 66 -7.46 4.82 -0.78
C ASP A 66 -6.60 5.53 0.27
N LEU A 67 -6.20 6.76 -0.04
CA LEU A 67 -5.24 7.55 0.73
C LEU A 67 -5.86 8.11 2.01
N ALA A 68 -5.05 8.25 3.05
CA ALA A 68 -5.50 8.79 4.33
C ALA A 68 -4.38 9.55 5.04
N PHE A 69 -4.78 10.57 5.79
CA PHE A 69 -4.00 11.06 6.91
C PHE A 69 -4.47 10.37 8.18
N ALA A 70 -3.54 10.21 9.10
CA ALA A 70 -3.80 9.78 10.46
C ALA A 70 -3.02 10.64 11.44
N GLU A 71 -3.55 10.79 12.64
CA GLU A 71 -2.73 11.14 13.78
C GLU A 71 -1.89 9.91 14.14
N ALA A 72 -0.67 10.14 14.60
CA ALA A 72 0.29 9.09 14.81
C ALA A 72 1.21 9.34 16.00
N ASP A 73 1.72 8.26 16.56
CA ASP A 73 2.78 8.26 17.56
C ASP A 73 3.88 7.27 17.17
N ILE A 74 5.08 7.49 17.71
CA ILE A 74 6.22 6.58 17.57
C ILE A 74 6.39 5.80 18.87
N THR A 75 6.45 4.47 18.77
CA THR A 75 6.79 3.61 19.91
C THR A 75 8.27 3.71 20.28
N ASP A 76 8.65 3.21 21.46
CA ASP A 76 10.06 3.11 21.89
C ASP A 76 10.95 2.32 20.91
N GLU A 77 10.35 1.48 20.05
CA GLU A 77 11.02 0.70 19.02
C GLU A 77 11.03 1.41 17.65
N ASN A 78 10.71 2.70 17.57
CA ASN A 78 10.69 3.50 16.34
C ASN A 78 9.63 3.04 15.30
N HIS A 79 8.51 2.48 15.78
CA HIS A 79 7.39 2.08 14.93
C HIS A 79 6.29 3.14 14.95
N VAL A 80 5.75 3.45 13.77
CA VAL A 80 4.55 4.28 13.64
C VAL A 80 3.32 3.48 14.05
N ASN A 81 2.56 4.06 14.96
CA ASN A 81 1.20 3.67 15.28
C ASN A 81 0.26 4.84 14.92
N THR A 82 -0.94 4.54 14.44
CA THR A 82 -1.85 5.54 13.85
C THR A 82 -3.20 5.49 14.54
N HIS A 83 -3.79 6.59 15.01
CA HIS A 83 -5.07 6.55 15.74
C HIS A 83 -6.24 7.17 14.99
N ALA A 84 -6.48 8.47 15.14
CA ALA A 84 -7.53 9.15 14.40
C ALA A 84 -7.17 9.11 12.92
N THR A 85 -8.11 8.79 12.02
CA THR A 85 -7.81 8.67 10.58
C THR A 85 -8.94 9.23 9.75
N PHE A 86 -8.59 9.73 8.57
CA PHE A 86 -9.60 10.16 7.59
C PHE A 86 -9.12 9.92 6.17
N GLN A 87 -10.03 9.50 5.28
CA GLN A 87 -9.73 9.25 3.87
C GLN A 87 -9.77 10.55 3.05
N LEU A 88 -8.77 10.75 2.19
CA LEU A 88 -8.71 11.90 1.29
C LEU A 88 -8.45 11.47 -0.15
N LYS A 89 -8.83 12.34 -1.09
CA LYS A 89 -8.44 12.26 -2.50
C LYS A 89 -7.35 13.28 -2.81
N PRO A 90 -6.54 13.07 -3.86
CA PRO A 90 -5.60 14.08 -4.34
C PRO A 90 -6.28 15.43 -4.54
N GLY A 91 -5.69 16.51 -4.02
CA GLY A 91 -6.24 17.86 -4.04
C GLY A 91 -7.14 18.21 -2.84
N GLN A 92 -7.43 17.27 -1.95
CA GLN A 92 -8.24 17.53 -0.76
C GLN A 92 -7.40 17.88 0.47
N GLN A 93 -8.04 18.56 1.42
CA GLN A 93 -7.50 18.89 2.73
C GLN A 93 -8.45 18.48 3.85
N THR A 94 -7.89 18.16 5.02
CA THR A 94 -8.62 17.91 6.27
C THR A 94 -7.95 18.68 7.41
N THR A 95 -8.61 18.76 8.56
CA THR A 95 -8.08 19.40 9.76
C THR A 95 -8.22 18.44 10.94
N LEU A 96 -7.14 18.21 11.68
CA LEU A 96 -7.15 17.51 12.96
C LEU A 96 -7.50 18.49 14.08
N THR A 97 -8.49 18.17 14.89
CA THR A 97 -8.92 18.96 16.05
C THR A 97 -9.04 18.08 17.28
N LEU A 98 -8.92 18.70 18.46
CA LEU A 98 -9.41 18.11 19.69
C LEU A 98 -10.94 18.13 19.66
N GLU A 99 -11.59 17.03 20.02
CA GLU A 99 -13.04 17.00 20.15
C GLU A 99 -13.48 17.93 21.28
N ASP A 100 -14.55 18.70 21.03
CA ASP A 100 -15.02 19.77 21.92
C ASP A 100 -15.96 19.23 23.03
N ASP A 101 -15.97 17.92 23.27
CA ASP A 101 -16.70 17.30 24.36
C ASP A 101 -15.84 17.38 25.63
N SER A 102 -16.40 17.98 26.68
CA SER A 102 -15.69 18.58 27.82
C SER A 102 -14.80 17.65 28.67
N ASP A 103 -14.71 16.36 28.34
CA ASP A 103 -13.97 15.35 29.09
C ASP A 103 -13.17 14.37 28.19
N SER A 104 -13.10 14.57 26.86
CA SER A 104 -12.28 13.72 25.99
C SER A 104 -11.04 14.46 25.46
N ASP A 105 -9.89 13.81 25.59
CA ASP A 105 -8.67 14.20 24.85
C ASP A 105 -8.66 13.57 23.44
N ASP A 106 -9.85 13.24 22.92
CA ASP A 106 -10.00 12.52 21.66
C ASP A 106 -9.75 13.45 20.49
N LEU A 107 -9.00 12.95 19.51
CA LEU A 107 -8.65 13.67 18.30
C LEU A 107 -9.52 13.19 17.14
N SER A 108 -10.00 14.13 16.33
CA SER A 108 -10.76 13.80 15.13
C SER A 108 -10.40 14.69 13.96
N PHE A 109 -10.55 14.10 12.77
CA PHE A 109 -10.36 14.82 11.52
C PHE A 109 -11.70 15.32 11.00
N SER A 110 -11.71 16.56 10.51
CA SER A 110 -12.85 17.11 9.80
C SER A 110 -13.13 16.35 8.50
N PRO A 111 -14.37 16.37 7.99
CA PRO A 111 -14.65 15.96 6.62
C PRO A 111 -13.71 16.69 5.63
N PRO A 112 -13.29 16.04 4.54
CA PRO A 112 -12.30 16.59 3.64
C PRO A 112 -12.98 17.61 2.73
N VAL A 113 -12.32 18.74 2.55
CA VAL A 113 -12.76 19.80 1.63
C VAL A 113 -11.76 19.90 0.49
N ASP A 114 -12.18 20.45 -0.65
CA ASP A 114 -11.24 20.72 -1.73
C ASP A 114 -10.21 21.75 -1.24
N GLY A 115 -8.93 21.41 -1.35
CA GLY A 115 -7.83 22.25 -0.90
C GLY A 115 -7.52 23.35 -1.90
N ALA A 116 -6.78 24.37 -1.45
CA ALA A 116 -6.29 25.44 -2.33
C ALA A 116 -5.21 24.95 -3.33
N HIS A 117 -4.63 23.76 -3.10
CA HIS A 117 -3.55 23.22 -3.89
C HIS A 117 -4.07 22.49 -5.14
N ILE A 118 -3.87 23.12 -6.30
CA ILE A 118 -4.40 22.70 -7.61
C ILE A 118 -3.63 21.49 -8.22
N ASN A 119 -2.54 21.03 -7.58
CA ASN A 119 -1.56 20.11 -8.18
C ASN A 119 -1.52 18.70 -7.55
N GLY A 120 -2.64 18.22 -7.00
CA GLY A 120 -2.75 16.83 -6.49
C GLY A 120 -2.09 16.58 -5.13
N TYR A 121 -1.73 17.64 -4.40
CA TYR A 121 -1.30 17.55 -3.01
C TYR A 121 -2.47 17.16 -2.10
N LEU A 122 -2.17 16.41 -1.04
CA LEU A 122 -3.08 16.16 0.06
C LEU A 122 -2.53 16.88 1.30
N THR A 123 -3.41 17.47 2.09
CA THR A 123 -2.98 18.21 3.29
C THR A 123 -3.82 17.88 4.51
N ALA A 124 -3.16 17.86 5.67
CA ALA A 124 -3.80 17.79 6.97
C ALA A 124 -3.25 18.93 7.83
N GLU A 125 -4.13 19.83 8.25
CA GLU A 125 -3.78 20.89 9.18
C GLU A 125 -3.93 20.40 10.62
N ASN A 126 -2.93 20.61 11.47
CA ASN A 126 -3.07 20.41 12.90
C ASN A 126 -3.71 21.66 13.53
N LYS A 127 -4.93 21.56 14.06
CA LYS A 127 -5.61 22.61 14.84
C LYS A 127 -5.93 22.17 16.28
N THR A 128 -5.13 21.27 16.85
CA THR A 128 -5.37 20.73 18.19
C THR A 128 -4.96 21.68 19.32
N GLY A 129 -4.31 22.80 19.01
CA GLY A 129 -3.70 23.68 20.01
C GLY A 129 -2.34 23.20 20.53
N LEU A 130 -1.93 21.99 20.16
CA LEU A 130 -0.67 21.35 20.55
C LEU A 130 0.16 20.97 19.32
N VAL A 131 1.42 20.58 19.52
CA VAL A 131 2.22 19.92 18.49
C VAL A 131 1.74 18.49 18.35
N GLN A 132 1.57 18.00 17.11
CA GLN A 132 1.11 16.65 16.82
C GLN A 132 2.01 15.97 15.79
N ASP A 133 2.17 14.66 15.93
CA ASP A 133 2.77 13.82 14.90
C ASP A 133 1.65 13.29 13.99
N LEU A 134 1.90 13.26 12.68
CA LEU A 134 0.93 12.81 11.69
C LEU A 134 1.55 11.71 10.81
N ALA A 135 0.71 10.80 10.32
CA ALA A 135 1.10 9.82 9.31
C ALA A 135 0.26 9.99 8.04
N PHE A 136 0.85 9.62 6.92
CA PHE A 136 0.16 9.47 5.65
C PHE A 136 0.31 8.05 5.15
N GLY A 137 -0.75 7.53 4.55
CA GLY A 137 -0.74 6.20 3.96
C GLY A 137 -2.00 5.85 3.22
N PHE A 138 -2.30 4.56 3.18
CA PHE A 138 -3.44 4.06 2.44
C PHE A 138 -4.09 2.86 3.11
N PHE A 139 -5.40 2.70 2.91
CA PHE A 139 -6.14 1.55 3.44
C PHE A 139 -5.85 0.30 2.62
N THR A 140 -5.29 -0.72 3.26
CA THR A 140 -5.13 -2.02 2.62
C THR A 140 -6.40 -2.86 2.78
N PRO A 141 -6.96 -3.43 1.69
CA PRO A 141 -8.06 -4.37 1.80
C PRO A 141 -7.50 -5.71 2.26
N SER A 142 -7.35 -5.91 3.57
CA SER A 142 -7.13 -7.26 4.10
C SER A 142 -8.44 -7.84 4.65
N MET A 143 -8.65 -9.12 4.40
CA MET A 143 -9.83 -9.85 4.83
C MET A 143 -9.96 -9.90 6.37
N MET A 144 -8.84 -9.81 7.09
CA MET A 144 -8.82 -9.62 8.55
C MET A 144 -9.11 -8.18 9.00
N GLN A 145 -8.58 -7.16 8.31
CA GLN A 145 -8.88 -5.75 8.66
C GLN A 145 -10.35 -5.40 8.40
N GLN A 146 -10.98 -5.99 7.38
CA GLN A 146 -12.42 -5.85 7.14
C GLN A 146 -13.27 -6.46 8.27
N MET A 147 -12.76 -7.47 8.99
CA MET A 147 -13.46 -8.09 10.12
C MET A 147 -13.26 -7.34 11.45
N LEU A 148 -12.22 -6.51 11.59
CA LEU A 148 -11.85 -5.89 12.87
C LEU A 148 -12.41 -4.47 13.09
N MET A 149 -13.27 -3.94 12.21
CA MET A 149 -13.95 -2.62 12.32
C MET A 149 -13.08 -1.39 12.62
N HIS A 150 -11.76 -1.55 12.70
CA HIS A 150 -10.76 -0.51 12.90
C HIS A 150 -9.71 -0.62 11.80
N THR A 151 -10.13 -0.45 10.55
CA THR A 151 -9.18 -0.31 9.43
C THR A 151 -8.39 0.97 9.67
N ARG A 152 -7.13 0.82 10.07
CA ARG A 152 -6.12 1.90 10.09
C ARG A 152 -5.36 1.88 8.75
N PRO A 153 -4.98 3.03 8.19
CA PRO A 153 -4.16 3.06 6.99
C PRO A 153 -2.79 2.45 7.29
N ALA A 154 -2.18 1.79 6.32
CA ALA A 154 -0.78 1.40 6.43
C ALA A 154 0.08 2.67 6.28
N PRO A 155 0.79 3.12 7.33
CA PRO A 155 1.62 4.31 7.24
C PRO A 155 2.79 4.07 6.30
N VAL A 156 3.06 5.05 5.44
CA VAL A 156 4.20 5.02 4.50
C VAL A 156 5.02 6.31 4.54
N LEU A 157 4.45 7.38 5.09
CA LEU A 157 5.16 8.60 5.46
C LEU A 157 4.77 9.01 6.87
N PHE A 158 5.71 9.59 7.61
CA PHE A 158 5.56 10.13 8.95
C PHE A 158 6.01 11.58 8.97
N PHE A 159 5.19 12.45 9.53
CA PHE A 159 5.41 13.89 9.68
C PHE A 159 5.60 14.18 11.17
N LYS A 160 6.82 14.57 11.53
CA LYS A 160 7.19 14.80 12.92
C LYS A 160 6.90 16.25 13.32
N GLU A 161 6.42 16.43 14.54
CA GLU A 161 6.30 17.72 15.23
C GLU A 161 5.54 18.78 14.39
N VAL A 162 4.39 18.41 13.82
CA VAL A 162 3.53 19.34 13.09
C VAL A 162 2.94 20.34 14.07
N GLU A 163 3.41 21.59 14.05
CA GLU A 163 2.94 22.62 14.98
C GLU A 163 1.44 22.95 14.76
N ASN A 164 0.80 23.48 15.81
CA ASN A 164 -0.57 24.00 15.69
C ASN A 164 -0.67 25.11 14.62
N GLY A 165 -1.65 25.01 13.74
CA GLY A 165 -1.87 25.86 12.57
C GLY A 165 -0.97 25.53 11.38
N ARG A 166 -0.18 24.44 11.42
CA ARG A 166 0.67 23.99 10.31
C ARG A 166 0.08 22.77 9.60
N ASN A 167 0.54 22.56 8.37
CA ASN A 167 0.08 21.49 7.51
C ASN A 167 1.15 20.39 7.37
N ALA A 168 0.75 19.15 7.57
CA ALA A 168 1.41 18.03 6.89
C ALA A 168 0.93 18.01 5.42
N THR A 169 1.88 17.95 4.49
CA THR A 169 1.61 18.05 3.05
C THR A 169 2.25 16.90 2.30
N ALA A 170 1.46 16.13 1.55
CA ALA A 170 1.93 14.99 0.78
C ALA A 170 1.62 15.17 -0.71
N GLN A 171 2.66 15.20 -1.56
CA GLN A 171 2.51 15.03 -3.01
C GLN A 171 2.64 13.54 -3.35
N TRP A 172 1.52 12.81 -3.30
CA TRP A 172 1.62 11.36 -3.36
C TRP A 172 1.83 10.81 -4.78
N LYS A 173 3.00 10.23 -5.02
CA LYS A 173 3.25 9.29 -6.12
C LYS A 173 3.68 7.94 -5.53
N PRO A 174 3.01 6.82 -5.85
CA PRO A 174 3.34 5.54 -5.27
C PRO A 174 4.52 4.88 -6.00
N VAL A 175 5.69 5.53 -5.98
CA VAL A 175 6.93 4.93 -6.48
C VAL A 175 7.45 3.97 -5.42
N LEU A 176 7.25 2.68 -5.66
CA LEU A 176 7.67 1.63 -4.73
C LEU A 176 9.12 1.25 -5.02
N ARG A 177 9.95 1.19 -3.97
CA ARG A 177 11.31 0.65 -4.01
C ARG A 177 11.39 -0.67 -3.24
N VAL A 178 12.22 -1.58 -3.76
CA VAL A 178 12.44 -2.90 -3.19
C VAL A 178 13.92 -3.03 -2.84
N TYR A 179 14.20 -3.38 -1.58
CA TYR A 179 15.55 -3.55 -1.05
C TYR A 179 15.77 -4.98 -0.56
N LEU A 180 17.05 -5.35 -0.38
CA LEU A 180 17.47 -6.61 0.21
C LEU A 180 18.08 -6.35 1.59
N GLU A 181 17.24 -6.15 2.58
CA GLU A 181 17.63 -5.76 3.94
C GLU A 181 16.89 -6.59 4.98
N SER A 182 17.59 -6.94 6.08
CA SER A 182 17.04 -7.72 7.19
C SER A 182 16.83 -6.92 8.47
N ASP A 183 17.38 -5.71 8.53
CA ASP A 183 17.57 -5.01 9.79
C ASP A 183 16.39 -4.12 10.17
N TYR A 184 15.39 -4.03 9.29
CA TYR A 184 14.20 -3.21 9.48
C TYR A 184 12.94 -4.06 9.63
N ARG A 185 11.92 -3.47 10.26
CA ARG A 185 10.63 -4.09 10.50
C ARG A 185 9.50 -3.29 9.83
N GLU A 186 8.34 -3.91 9.64
CA GLU A 186 7.14 -3.19 9.17
C GLU A 186 6.78 -2.06 10.13
N THR A 187 6.34 -0.93 9.58
CA THR A 187 5.99 0.33 10.28
C THR A 187 7.14 1.07 10.95
N GLU A 188 8.39 0.61 10.78
CA GLU A 188 9.56 1.33 11.27
C GLU A 188 9.81 2.62 10.48
N VAL A 189 10.17 3.70 11.18
CA VAL A 189 10.50 5.01 10.57
C VAL A 189 11.93 5.01 10.05
N LEU A 190 12.12 5.32 8.77
CA LEU A 190 13.43 5.48 8.15
C LEU A 190 13.96 6.90 8.40
N VAL A 191 14.80 7.05 9.41
CA VAL A 191 15.43 8.35 9.75
C VAL A 191 16.56 8.75 8.78
N ASN A 192 17.05 7.81 7.98
CA ASN A 192 18.05 8.02 6.94
C ASN A 192 17.74 7.13 5.72
N ALA A 193 18.41 7.41 4.61
CA ALA A 193 18.38 6.54 3.44
C ALA A 193 18.89 5.12 3.77
N ILE A 194 18.24 4.11 3.20
CA ILE A 194 18.72 2.73 3.27
C ILE A 194 20.08 2.66 2.55
N ASN A 195 21.07 2.08 3.22
CA ASN A 195 22.46 2.07 2.75
C ASN A 195 22.66 1.24 1.47
N SER A 196 21.83 0.22 1.22
CA SER A 196 21.87 -0.55 -0.02
C SER A 196 21.07 0.10 -1.14
N ALA A 197 21.51 -0.15 -2.37
CA ALA A 197 20.74 0.24 -3.55
C ALA A 197 19.46 -0.60 -3.66
N ALA A 198 18.36 0.04 -4.03
CA ALA A 198 17.14 -0.66 -4.41
C ALA A 198 17.43 -1.61 -5.60
N ILE A 199 16.94 -2.85 -5.50
CA ILE A 199 17.07 -3.83 -6.58
C ILE A 199 15.97 -3.69 -7.63
N TRP A 200 14.92 -2.91 -7.32
CA TRP A 200 13.81 -2.61 -8.20
C TRP A 200 13.08 -1.34 -7.74
N GLU A 201 12.56 -0.58 -8.70
CA GLU A 201 11.81 0.66 -8.47
C GLU A 201 10.78 0.88 -9.60
N GLN A 202 9.54 1.24 -9.25
CA GLN A 202 8.52 1.63 -10.24
C GLN A 202 7.35 2.36 -9.58
N ASP A 203 6.78 3.33 -10.30
CA ASP A 203 5.42 3.82 -10.04
C ASP A 203 4.38 2.68 -10.17
N LEU A 204 3.69 2.39 -9.07
CA LEU A 204 2.65 1.36 -9.00
C LEU A 204 1.44 1.66 -9.89
N HIS A 205 1.19 2.93 -10.25
CA HIS A 205 0.13 3.29 -11.19
C HIS A 205 0.35 2.67 -12.57
N LEU A 206 1.61 2.52 -12.99
CA LEU A 206 2.02 1.96 -14.28
C LEU A 206 1.98 0.43 -14.34
N LEU A 207 1.70 -0.24 -13.22
CA LEU A 207 1.59 -1.69 -13.17
C LEU A 207 0.18 -2.18 -13.51
N PHE A 208 0.10 -3.43 -13.97
CA PHE A 208 -1.17 -4.15 -14.06
C PHE A 208 -1.73 -4.43 -12.67
N ARG A 209 -3.06 -4.59 -12.59
CA ARG A 209 -3.78 -4.91 -11.34
C ARG A 209 -3.14 -6.07 -10.58
N ASN A 210 -2.71 -7.11 -11.28
CA ASN A 210 -1.97 -8.23 -10.70
C ASN A 210 -0.59 -8.29 -11.36
N THR A 211 0.47 -8.18 -10.57
CA THR A 211 1.84 -8.23 -11.05
C THR A 211 2.63 -9.27 -10.25
N ILE A 212 3.37 -10.13 -10.95
CA ILE A 212 4.21 -11.16 -10.33
C ILE A 212 5.67 -10.75 -10.48
N PHE A 213 6.41 -10.86 -9.39
CA PHE A 213 7.83 -10.62 -9.30
C PHE A 213 8.52 -11.91 -8.88
N ASN A 214 9.49 -12.37 -9.66
CA ASN A 214 10.34 -13.50 -9.31
C ASN A 214 11.64 -12.96 -8.72
N LEU A 215 11.91 -13.34 -7.48
CA LEU A 215 13.20 -13.14 -6.85
C LEU A 215 14.09 -14.33 -7.17
N GLU A 216 15.21 -14.05 -7.82
CA GLU A 216 16.20 -15.06 -8.23
C GLU A 216 17.57 -14.65 -7.71
N ARG A 217 18.42 -15.65 -7.44
CA ARG A 217 19.82 -15.45 -7.06
C ARG A 217 20.73 -16.11 -8.07
N ASP A 218 21.62 -15.32 -8.65
CA ASP A 218 22.72 -15.84 -9.47
C ASP A 218 23.67 -16.64 -8.57
N THR A 219 23.85 -17.92 -8.87
CA THR A 219 24.68 -18.83 -8.07
C THR A 219 26.18 -18.56 -8.20
N LYS A 220 26.62 -17.91 -9.28
CA LYS A 220 28.02 -17.57 -9.55
C LYS A 220 28.40 -16.26 -8.88
N THR A 221 27.57 -15.22 -9.02
CA THR A 221 27.88 -13.88 -8.48
C THR A 221 27.29 -13.66 -7.09
N GLY A 222 26.31 -14.47 -6.70
CA GLY A 222 25.56 -14.30 -5.46
C GLY A 222 24.56 -13.14 -5.49
N ARG A 223 24.48 -12.41 -6.60
CA ARG A 223 23.58 -11.26 -6.79
C ARG A 223 22.14 -11.74 -6.90
N CYS A 224 21.25 -11.06 -6.17
CA CYS A 224 19.82 -11.27 -6.31
C CYS A 224 19.22 -10.24 -7.27
N THR A 225 18.21 -10.65 -8.03
CA THR A 225 17.48 -9.81 -8.98
C THR A 225 16.00 -10.05 -8.88
N LEU A 226 15.21 -9.00 -9.10
CA LEU A 226 13.76 -9.08 -9.15
C LEU A 226 13.28 -8.90 -10.60
N THR A 227 12.66 -9.93 -11.18
CA THR A 227 12.13 -9.88 -12.54
C THR A 227 10.61 -9.82 -12.54
N LYS A 228 10.06 -8.88 -13.31
CA LYS A 228 8.61 -8.70 -13.45
C LYS A 228 8.06 -9.63 -14.54
N THR A 229 7.12 -10.49 -14.19
CA THR A 229 6.31 -11.25 -15.16
C THR A 229 4.93 -10.61 -15.26
N GLN A 230 4.56 -10.18 -16.47
CA GLN A 230 3.22 -9.63 -16.71
C GLN A 230 2.17 -10.74 -16.63
N CYS A 231 1.12 -10.51 -15.84
CA CYS A 231 -0.06 -11.37 -15.84
C CYS A 231 -1.20 -10.63 -16.56
N MET A 232 -1.44 -10.97 -17.83
CA MET A 232 -2.67 -10.55 -18.51
C MET A 232 -3.78 -11.54 -18.14
N THR A 233 -4.50 -11.29 -17.06
CA THR A 233 -5.79 -11.97 -16.89
C THR A 233 -6.81 -11.28 -17.78
N SER A 234 -7.11 -11.89 -18.92
CA SER A 234 -8.29 -11.58 -19.73
C SER A 234 -9.53 -11.69 -18.86
N GLU A 235 -10.30 -10.61 -18.74
CA GLU A 235 -11.65 -10.67 -18.17
C GLU A 235 -12.50 -11.63 -19.04
N VAL A 236 -12.82 -12.79 -18.49
CA VAL A 236 -13.83 -13.67 -19.08
C VAL A 236 -15.17 -12.92 -18.96
N LYS A 237 -15.64 -12.34 -20.07
CA LYS A 237 -17.01 -11.84 -20.20
C LYS A 237 -17.97 -13.00 -19.93
N LYS A 238 -18.61 -12.99 -18.76
CA LYS A 238 -19.74 -13.88 -18.45
C LYS A 238 -21.02 -13.21 -18.94
N GLY A 239 -21.54 -13.71 -20.05
CA GLY A 239 -22.84 -13.39 -20.65
C GLY A 239 -22.84 -14.00 -22.05
N GLU A 240 -23.72 -14.92 -22.44
CA GLU A 240 -25.17 -14.85 -22.29
C GLU A 240 -25.79 -16.19 -21.87
N LYS A 241 -26.83 -16.11 -21.04
CA LYS A 241 -27.76 -17.20 -20.74
C LYS A 241 -28.59 -17.50 -21.99
N GLY A 242 -28.32 -18.61 -22.67
CA GLY A 242 -29.28 -19.25 -23.55
C GLY A 242 -30.35 -19.98 -22.73
N HIS A 243 -31.56 -19.45 -22.73
CA HIS A 243 -32.77 -20.18 -22.37
C HIS A 243 -33.07 -21.19 -23.49
N SER A 244 -32.99 -22.49 -23.22
CA SER A 244 -33.89 -23.45 -23.88
C SER A 244 -34.15 -24.64 -22.97
N SER A 245 -35.42 -25.02 -22.99
CA SER A 245 -36.11 -25.98 -22.15
C SER A 245 -35.55 -27.40 -22.18
N SER A 246 -35.77 -28.05 -21.06
CA SER A 246 -35.78 -29.49 -20.79
C SER A 246 -36.35 -30.36 -21.92
N GLU A 247 -35.67 -31.46 -22.23
CA GLU A 247 -36.29 -32.79 -22.30
C GLU A 247 -35.23 -33.88 -22.10
N SER A 248 -35.48 -34.78 -21.15
CA SER A 248 -34.66 -35.97 -20.88
C SER A 248 -35.19 -37.16 -21.66
N ARG A 249 -34.31 -38.03 -22.20
CA ARG A 249 -34.35 -39.48 -21.98
C ARG A 249 -33.21 -40.23 -22.71
N PHE A 250 -32.46 -40.96 -21.90
CA PHE A 250 -31.77 -42.23 -22.15
C PHE A 250 -31.89 -42.90 -23.54
N SER A 251 -30.74 -43.22 -24.16
CA SER A 251 -30.14 -44.58 -24.23
C SER A 251 -29.43 -44.92 -25.56
N ARG A 252 -28.35 -45.72 -25.42
CA ARG A 252 -27.73 -46.67 -26.38
C ARG A 252 -26.91 -46.08 -27.55
N LEU A 253 -25.59 -46.27 -27.57
CA LEU A 253 -24.78 -47.44 -27.98
C LEU A 253 -24.46 -47.46 -29.50
N SER A 254 -23.17 -47.74 -29.78
CA SER A 254 -22.56 -48.22 -31.05
C SER A 254 -22.08 -47.12 -32.01
N ARG A 255 -20.75 -46.94 -32.17
CA ARG A 255 -19.90 -47.50 -33.27
C ARG A 255 -20.34 -46.96 -34.66
N LEU A 256 -19.51 -46.31 -35.47
CA LEU A 256 -18.49 -46.92 -36.34
C LEU A 256 -17.86 -45.82 -37.25
N PHE A 257 -16.66 -46.12 -37.79
CA PHE A 257 -15.89 -45.56 -38.94
C PHE A 257 -16.58 -44.55 -39.88
N VAL A 258 -15.92 -43.55 -40.49
CA VAL A 258 -14.57 -43.42 -41.09
C VAL A 258 -14.08 -41.98 -40.89
#